data_AF-A0A3D4UQP9-F1
#
_entry.id   AF-A0A3D4UQP9-F1
#
_cell.length_a   1.000
_cell.length_b   1.000
_cell.length_c   1.000
_cell.angle_alpha   90.00
_cell.angle_beta   90.00
_cell.angle_gamma   90.00
#
_symmetry.space_group_name_H-M   'P 1'
#
loop_
_entity.id
_entity.type
_entity.pdbx_description
1 polymer ?
#
loop_
_entity_poly.entity_id
_entity_poly.type
_entity_poly.pdbx_seq_one_letter_code
_entity_poly.pdbx_strand_id
1 'polypeptide(L)'
;MPALSYGFNVYFELTPGEIDPSRGSHSTRPIWAKLSSIPRPSSTVLMGELVDSASRDHIMAHFWRTLSVDPESEVAVQRHGDAGSGYAWLDGHASTDAFSETYDPSNQTDRWNPSDDKLFPNTNESNP
;
A
#
# COMPACT_ATOMS: atom_id res chain seq x y z
N MET A 1 -21.48 13.47 2.53
CA MET A 1 -20.20 13.65 3.25
C MET A 1 -19.19 14.12 2.22
N PRO A 2 -18.34 15.12 2.49
CA PRO A 2 -17.28 15.48 1.55
C PRO A 2 -16.38 14.26 1.32
N ALA A 3 -16.09 13.95 0.06
CA ALA A 3 -15.14 12.91 -0.31
C ALA A 3 -13.73 13.35 0.08
N LEU A 4 -12.94 12.45 0.65
CA LEU A 4 -11.52 12.69 0.90
C LEU A 4 -10.78 12.54 -0.43
N SER A 5 -9.96 13.54 -0.80
CA SER A 5 -9.23 13.50 -2.07
C SER A 5 -8.06 12.51 -2.06
N TYR A 6 -7.43 12.33 -0.89
CA TYR A 6 -6.28 11.45 -0.69
C TYR A 6 -6.48 10.54 0.52
N GLY A 7 -5.92 9.33 0.42
CA GLY A 7 -5.91 8.34 1.49
C GLY A 7 -4.49 8.00 1.90
N PHE A 8 -4.30 7.81 3.21
CA PHE A 8 -3.03 7.40 3.79
C PHE A 8 -2.79 5.89 3.60
N ASN A 9 -1.56 5.50 3.30
CA ASN A 9 -1.20 4.09 3.19
C ASN A 9 -1.22 3.41 4.56
N VAL A 10 -2.15 2.47 4.75
CA VAL A 10 -2.39 1.85 6.07
C VAL A 10 -1.17 1.10 6.62
N TYR A 11 -0.24 0.66 5.76
CA TYR A 11 0.93 -0.12 6.20
C TYR A 11 1.72 0.54 7.35
N PHE A 12 1.75 1.87 7.43
CA PHE A 12 2.46 2.59 8.50
C PHE A 12 1.76 2.53 9.88
N GLU A 13 0.51 2.07 9.93
CA GLU A 13 -0.27 1.90 11.15
C GLU A 13 -0.44 0.43 11.56
N LEU A 14 -0.18 -0.51 10.65
CA LEU A 14 -0.40 -1.93 10.92
C LEU A 14 0.70 -2.55 11.77
N THR A 15 0.27 -3.31 12.77
CA THR A 15 1.12 -4.26 13.50
C THR A 15 1.43 -5.50 12.64
N PRO A 16 2.48 -6.29 12.97
CA PRO A 16 2.79 -7.52 12.24
C PRO A 16 1.60 -8.48 12.11
N GLY A 17 0.80 -8.63 13.17
CA GLY A 17 -0.34 -9.54 13.18
C GLY A 17 -1.53 -9.07 12.36
N GLU A 18 -1.66 -7.76 12.11
CA GLU A 18 -2.70 -7.22 11.21
C GLU A 18 -2.31 -7.39 9.74
N ILE A 19 -1.02 -7.37 9.44
CA ILE A 19 -0.51 -7.62 8.09
C ILE A 19 -0.57 -9.11 7.75
N ASP A 20 -0.13 -9.94 8.69
CA ASP A 20 -0.10 -11.40 8.57
C ASP A 20 -0.51 -12.04 9.90
N PRO A 21 -1.78 -12.44 10.04
CA PRO A 21 -2.30 -13.07 11.26
C PRO A 21 -1.56 -14.34 11.67
N SER A 22 -0.90 -15.03 10.73
CA SER A 22 -0.16 -16.27 11.02
C SER A 22 1.09 -16.03 11.87
N ARG A 23 1.64 -14.81 11.85
CA ARG A 23 2.82 -14.41 12.65
C ARG A 23 2.51 -14.15 14.12
N GLY A 24 1.22 -14.16 14.50
CA GLY A 24 0.77 -13.87 15.85
C GLY A 24 0.93 -12.40 16.24
N SER A 25 0.22 -11.99 17.29
CA SER A 25 0.22 -10.60 17.79
C SER A 25 1.30 -10.41 18.86
N HIS A 26 2.57 -10.66 18.52
CA HIS A 26 3.67 -10.52 19.47
C HIS A 26 4.15 -9.07 19.64
N SER A 27 3.80 -8.18 18.71
CA SER A 27 4.08 -6.75 18.78
C SER A 27 2.79 -5.95 18.61
N THR A 28 2.55 -5.01 19.52
CA THR A 28 1.46 -4.03 19.42
C THR A 28 1.90 -2.74 18.72
N ARG A 29 3.09 -2.73 18.12
CA ARG A 29 3.66 -1.56 17.44
C ARG A 29 3.76 -1.80 15.93
N PRO A 30 3.50 -0.76 15.11
CA PRO A 30 3.70 -0.87 13.67
C PRO A 30 5.16 -1.10 13.31
N ILE A 31 5.41 -1.93 12.30
CA ILE A 31 6.78 -2.28 11.83
C ILE A 31 7.47 -1.07 11.21
N TRP A 32 6.69 -0.25 10.50
CA TRP A 32 7.18 0.89 9.73
C TRP A 32 6.84 2.25 10.39
N ALA A 33 6.73 2.26 11.71
CA ALA A 33 6.50 3.50 12.47
C ALA A 33 7.69 4.49 12.42
N LYS A 34 8.84 4.11 11.85
CA LYS A 34 10.04 4.95 11.74
C LYS A 34 10.56 4.93 10.32
N LEU A 35 10.96 6.09 9.81
CA LEU A 35 11.57 6.20 8.48
C LEU A 35 12.80 5.28 8.32
N SER A 36 13.59 5.13 9.38
CA SER A 36 14.80 4.29 9.38
C SER A 36 14.54 2.78 9.26
N SER A 37 13.30 2.31 9.42
CA SER A 37 12.95 0.89 9.22
C SER A 37 12.42 0.61 7.81
N ILE A 38 12.40 1.60 6.93
CA ILE A 38 11.83 1.50 5.59
C ILE A 38 12.98 1.52 4.57
N PRO A 39 13.22 0.42 3.84
CA PRO A 39 14.42 0.29 3.02
C PRO A 39 14.46 1.19 1.78
N ARG A 40 13.30 1.55 1.21
CA ARG A 40 13.22 2.29 -0.06
C ARG A 40 12.26 3.49 -0.03
N PRO A 41 12.48 4.49 0.84
CA PRO A 41 11.49 5.55 1.07
C PRO A 41 11.12 6.36 -0.19
N SER A 42 12.09 6.65 -1.06
CA SER A 42 11.84 7.36 -2.32
C SER A 42 11.04 6.56 -3.34
N SER A 43 10.63 5.34 -3.00
CA SER A 43 9.81 4.50 -3.85
C SER A 43 8.73 3.75 -3.07
N THR A 44 8.36 4.31 -1.91
CA THR A 44 7.22 3.83 -1.12
C THR A 44 6.14 4.90 -1.15
N VAL A 45 4.94 4.52 -1.58
CA VAL A 45 3.77 5.40 -1.60
C VAL A 45 3.34 5.68 -0.15
N LEU A 46 3.20 6.95 0.20
CA LEU A 46 2.67 7.41 1.48
C LEU A 46 1.18 7.68 1.39
N MET A 47 0.74 8.35 0.31
CA MET A 47 -0.66 8.65 0.03
C MET A 47 -0.94 8.51 -1.45
N GLY A 48 -2.18 8.15 -1.80
CA GLY A 48 -2.68 8.21 -3.16
C GLY A 48 -4.09 8.78 -3.20
N GLU A 49 -4.54 9.17 -4.39
CA GLU A 49 -5.89 9.70 -4.56
C GLU A 49 -6.95 8.62 -4.40
N LEU A 50 -7.97 8.92 -3.61
CA LEU A 50 -9.08 8.00 -3.32
C LEU A 50 -10.19 8.15 -4.36
N VAL A 51 -10.89 7.06 -4.68
CA VAL A 51 -12.14 7.13 -5.48
C VAL A 51 -13.18 8.06 -4.84
N ASP A 52 -14.05 8.69 -5.65
CA ASP A 52 -15.05 9.66 -5.15
C ASP A 52 -16.04 9.06 -4.14
N SER A 53 -16.25 7.75 -4.20
CA SER A 53 -17.11 6.98 -3.29
C SER A 53 -16.43 6.60 -1.97
N ALA A 54 -15.14 6.91 -1.81
CA ALA A 54 -14.39 6.55 -0.62
C ALA A 54 -15.01 7.19 0.63
N SER A 55 -15.16 6.37 1.67
CA SER A 55 -15.68 6.75 2.98
C SER A 55 -14.65 6.65 4.09
N ARG A 56 -13.41 6.30 3.73
CA ARG A 56 -12.27 6.08 4.62
C ARG A 56 -11.11 6.96 4.19
N ASP A 57 -10.30 7.35 5.16
CA ASP A 57 -9.09 8.16 5.02
C ASP A 57 -7.83 7.34 4.76
N HIS A 58 -7.95 6.02 4.68
CA HIS A 58 -6.84 5.09 4.43
C HIS A 58 -7.08 4.24 3.20
N ILE A 59 -5.98 3.90 2.54
CA ILE A 59 -5.93 2.90 1.47
C ILE A 59 -5.41 1.61 2.08
N MET A 60 -6.25 0.56 2.05
CA MET A 60 -6.01 -0.69 2.75
C MET A 60 -5.15 -1.67 1.95
N ALA A 61 -4.07 -1.19 1.31
CA ALA A 61 -3.31 -1.91 0.28
C ALA A 61 -2.85 -3.34 0.65
N HIS A 62 -2.65 -3.65 1.94
CA HIS A 62 -2.39 -5.01 2.38
C HIS A 62 -3.49 -6.02 1.96
N PHE A 63 -4.76 -5.61 1.88
CA PHE A 63 -5.88 -6.44 1.47
C PHE A 63 -5.89 -6.78 -0.02
N TRP A 64 -5.20 -6.00 -0.86
CA TRP A 64 -5.09 -6.30 -2.29
C TRP A 64 -4.41 -7.65 -2.54
N ARG A 65 -3.53 -8.04 -1.62
CA ARG A 65 -2.86 -9.34 -1.66
C ARG A 65 -3.43 -10.36 -0.69
N THR A 66 -3.78 -9.96 0.53
CA THR A 66 -4.21 -10.92 1.56
C THR A 66 -5.66 -11.36 1.40
N LEU A 67 -6.51 -10.50 0.84
CA LEU A 67 -7.95 -10.75 0.63
C LEU A 67 -8.38 -10.61 -0.83
N SER A 68 -7.44 -10.40 -1.75
CA SER A 68 -7.71 -10.16 -3.18
C SER A 68 -8.72 -9.03 -3.43
N VAL A 69 -8.68 -7.97 -2.60
CA VAL A 69 -9.49 -6.77 -2.80
C VAL A 69 -9.01 -6.04 -4.05
N ASP A 70 -9.94 -5.58 -4.87
CA ASP A 70 -9.63 -4.78 -6.06
C ASP A 70 -9.04 -3.42 -5.66
N PRO A 71 -7.79 -3.10 -6.04
CA PRO A 71 -7.18 -1.82 -5.73
C PRO A 71 -7.94 -0.61 -6.29
N GLU A 72 -8.60 -0.76 -7.45
CA GLU A 72 -9.37 0.32 -8.09
C GLU A 72 -10.65 0.66 -7.31
N SER A 73 -11.05 -0.17 -6.34
CA SER A 73 -12.14 0.15 -5.41
C SER A 73 -11.75 1.19 -4.35
N GLU A 74 -10.45 1.45 -4.18
CA GLU A 74 -9.91 2.41 -3.23
C GLU A 74 -9.18 3.56 -3.93
N VAL A 75 -8.36 3.26 -4.96
CA VAL A 75 -7.52 4.25 -5.65
C VAL A 75 -8.19 4.78 -6.91
N ALA A 76 -8.23 6.10 -7.07
CA ALA A 76 -8.70 6.76 -8.28
C ALA A 76 -7.63 6.73 -9.38
N VAL A 77 -7.41 5.55 -9.97
CA VAL A 77 -6.29 5.24 -10.87
C VAL A 77 -6.19 6.10 -12.14
N GLN A 78 -7.28 6.77 -12.53
CA GLN A 78 -7.37 7.64 -13.71
C GLN A 78 -7.93 9.02 -13.37
N ARG A 79 -7.71 9.51 -12.13
CA ARG A 79 -8.23 10.83 -11.71
C ARG A 79 -7.79 11.96 -12.64
N HIS A 80 -6.60 11.86 -13.22
CA HIS A 80 -6.05 12.82 -14.18
C HIS A 80 -6.02 12.26 -15.61
N GLY A 81 -6.93 11.33 -15.94
CA GLY A 81 -7.02 10.70 -17.26
C GLY A 81 -5.82 9.82 -17.57
N ASP A 82 -5.28 9.92 -18.79
CA ASP A 82 -4.15 9.11 -19.26
C ASP A 82 -2.85 9.34 -18.47
N ALA A 83 -2.74 10.47 -17.76
CA ALA A 83 -1.60 10.72 -16.87
C ALA A 83 -1.62 9.83 -15.61
N GLY A 84 -2.78 9.26 -15.25
CA GLY A 84 -2.94 8.40 -14.10
C GLY A 84 -3.49 9.12 -12.87
N SER A 85 -2.83 8.91 -11.72
CA SER A 85 -3.29 9.37 -10.40
C SER A 85 -2.17 10.08 -9.64
N GLY A 86 -2.53 10.97 -8.71
CA GLY A 86 -1.59 11.64 -7.84
C GLY A 86 -1.11 10.76 -6.68
N TYR A 87 0.20 10.73 -6.46
CA TYR A 87 0.80 10.04 -5.32
C TYR A 87 1.75 10.96 -4.56
N ALA A 88 1.74 10.84 -3.24
CA ALA A 88 2.78 11.37 -2.37
C ALA A 88 3.67 10.22 -1.91
N TRP A 89 4.98 10.38 -2.04
CA TRP A 89 5.97 9.38 -1.68
C TRP A 89 6.51 9.64 -0.29
N LEU A 90 7.03 8.59 0.34
CA LEU A 90 7.44 8.64 1.74
C LEU A 90 8.64 9.57 2.01
N ASP A 91 9.50 9.81 1.01
CA ASP A 91 10.57 10.81 1.11
C ASP A 91 10.07 12.28 0.95
N GLY A 92 8.78 12.47 0.67
CA GLY A 92 8.11 13.76 0.58
C GLY A 92 7.92 14.32 -0.84
N HIS A 93 8.42 13.66 -1.89
CA HIS A 93 8.10 14.09 -3.25
C HIS A 93 6.68 13.67 -3.66
N ALA A 94 6.15 14.30 -4.72
CA ALA A 94 4.85 13.97 -5.28
C ALA A 94 4.97 13.83 -6.81
N SER A 95 4.14 12.98 -7.39
CA SER A 95 4.09 12.72 -8.83
C SER A 95 2.67 12.38 -9.28
N THR A 96 2.48 12.37 -10.60
CA THR A 96 1.30 11.79 -11.25
C THR A 96 1.80 10.63 -12.09
N ASP A 97 1.45 9.41 -11.68
CA ASP A 97 1.97 8.19 -12.28
C ASP A 97 0.83 7.24 -12.68
N ALA A 98 1.13 6.31 -13.59
CA ALA A 98 0.19 5.24 -13.90
C ALA A 98 0.07 4.30 -12.68
N PHE A 99 -1.12 3.76 -12.44
CA PHE A 99 -1.31 2.86 -11.28
C PHE A 99 -0.40 1.63 -11.32
N SER A 100 -0.14 1.08 -12.52
CA SER A 100 0.78 -0.04 -12.73
C SER A 100 2.23 0.25 -12.33
N GLU A 101 2.66 1.51 -12.27
CA GLU A 101 3.98 1.90 -11.77
C GLU A 101 4.07 1.86 -10.24
N THR A 102 2.91 1.87 -9.57
CA THR A 102 2.79 1.76 -8.10
C THR A 102 2.42 0.36 -7.64
N TYR A 103 1.58 -0.35 -8.42
CA TYR A 103 1.11 -1.69 -8.12
C TYR A 103 0.84 -2.48 -9.40
N ASP A 104 1.65 -3.51 -9.62
CA ASP A 104 1.47 -4.49 -10.68
C ASP A 104 2.04 -5.84 -10.18
N PRO A 105 1.19 -6.74 -9.67
CA PRO A 105 1.65 -8.02 -9.15
C PRO A 105 2.26 -8.92 -10.24
N SER A 106 1.88 -8.74 -11.52
CA SER A 106 2.43 -9.53 -12.62
C SER A 106 3.90 -9.16 -12.91
N ASN A 107 4.26 -7.90 -12.71
CA ASN A 107 5.61 -7.37 -12.83
C ASN A 107 6.35 -7.22 -11.49
N GLN A 108 5.82 -7.81 -10.41
CA GLN A 108 6.38 -7.71 -9.05
C GLN A 108 6.60 -6.25 -8.60
N THR A 109 5.71 -5.36 -9.02
CA THR A 109 5.68 -3.97 -8.58
C THR A 109 4.69 -3.84 -7.44
N ASP A 110 5.20 -3.46 -6.28
CA ASP A 110 4.40 -3.00 -5.18
C ASP A 110 5.21 -1.93 -4.44
N ARG A 111 4.76 -0.69 -4.62
CA ARG A 111 5.28 0.52 -3.98
C ARG A 111 4.46 0.86 -2.73
N TRP A 112 3.36 0.16 -2.46
CA TRP A 112 2.52 0.38 -1.28
C TRP A 112 3.05 -0.38 -0.07
N ASN A 113 3.62 -1.58 -0.25
CA ASN A 113 4.29 -2.28 0.84
C ASN A 113 5.69 -1.69 1.13
N PRO A 114 5.96 -1.21 2.36
CA PRO A 114 7.26 -0.65 2.72
C PRO A 114 8.37 -1.71 2.86
N SER A 115 8.04 -3.00 2.80
CA SER A 115 9.02 -4.10 2.84
C SER A 115 9.91 -4.15 1.59
N ASP A 116 11.13 -4.66 1.75
CA ASP A 116 11.94 -5.13 0.62
C ASP A 116 11.44 -6.46 0.07
N ASP A 117 10.90 -7.29 0.95
CA ASP A 117 10.24 -8.51 0.55
C ASP A 117 8.84 -8.16 0.03
N LYS A 118 8.75 -7.96 -1.29
CA LYS A 118 7.47 -7.73 -1.99
C LYS A 118 6.59 -8.98 -2.01
N LEU A 119 7.13 -10.11 -1.55
CA LEU A 119 6.48 -11.39 -1.48
C LEU A 119 6.36 -11.75 0.01
N PHE A 120 5.19 -11.58 0.63
CA PHE A 120 4.91 -12.54 1.71
C PHE A 120 5.08 -13.94 1.08
N PRO A 121 5.83 -14.84 1.73
CA PRO A 121 6.36 -16.03 1.07
C PRO A 121 5.22 -16.77 0.39
N ASN A 122 5.46 -17.23 -0.85
CA ASN A 122 4.62 -18.23 -1.49
C ASN A 122 4.28 -19.27 -0.42
N THR A 123 3.00 -19.52 -0.16
CA THR A 123 2.53 -20.55 0.76
C THR A 123 2.80 -21.98 0.24
N ASN A 124 3.88 -22.17 -0.52
CA ASN A 124 4.30 -23.41 -1.16
C ASN A 124 5.73 -23.83 -0.75
N GLU A 125 6.18 -23.47 0.45
CA GLU A 125 7.21 -24.28 1.10
C GLU A 125 6.55 -25.26 2.07
N SER A 126 6.24 -26.43 1.52
CA SER A 126 6.04 -27.65 2.27
C SER A 126 7.22 -27.86 3.22
N ASN A 127 6.91 -27.87 4.51
CA ASN A 127 7.77 -28.28 5.62
C ASN A 127 8.48 -29.62 5.30
N PRO A 128 9.81 -29.75 5.47
CA PRO A 128 10.46 -31.06 5.53
C PRO A 128 10.06 -31.84 6.79
#